data_AF-A0A2S0REY8-F1
#
_entry.id   AF-A0A2S0REY8-F1
#
_cell.length_a   1.000
_cell.length_b   1.000
_cell.length_c   1.000
_cell.angle_alpha   90.00
_cell.angle_beta   90.00
_cell.angle_gamma   90.00
#
_symmetry.space_group_name_H-M   'P 1'
#
loop_
_entity.id
_entity.type
_entity.pdbx_description
1 polymer ?
#
loop_
_entity_poly.entity_id
_entity_poly.type
_entity_poly.pdbx_seq_one_letter_code
_entity_poly.pdbx_strand_id
1 'polypeptide(L)'
;MNPKSYFFRSFLIVLLSAIFFLGVKRILPKRIFSEKPGDVQHVLIDSMLIDAFEAETDSSRADIGDTLANQPVTYYETNGIKFPEESYEDYKGHQYLVPFYEKLYQLETAQNGNVRIAYFGDSMTDGDMIVQDLRNNFQNRYGGKGVGFVAITSESAGSRSSIVHEFSANWKMQSYLNVKHPLRPFGVNGHVFFANDTLKPAWVKYKNGKYTAQLDNPTLFYGSAENKNGEISYVVGKDTLHKKLVPDNVLNTLALSKGGLKSLKVHFKNARAIPVYGFNFDDGKGVHIDNFSQRGNSGIPISNFDVALMKAFQKKLNYDLIVLHYGTNVLNYGTKDYGWYERSMTRTVNRLKECFPGVSILIISTADKSTKYDTEMKTDSAVAPLSRAQKHYALRTGAAFVNLYTLMGGDGSMVKWVEEAPAMANKDYTHFNFRGARKVAAMIFNQLDQGYNEFKELRKKREGAYTESSESPADSINPDNEAPQNEE
;
A
#
# COMPACT_ATOMS: atom_id res chain seq x y z
N MET A 1 -43.04 -55.56 -14.79
CA MET A 1 -42.66 -54.26 -15.40
C MET A 1 -41.44 -54.50 -16.28
N ASN A 2 -41.49 -54.14 -17.56
CA ASN A 2 -40.53 -54.59 -18.58
C ASN A 2 -39.35 -53.60 -18.71
N PRO A 3 -38.12 -53.95 -18.27
CA PRO A 3 -36.98 -53.01 -18.16
C PRO A 3 -36.48 -52.47 -19.52
N LYS A 4 -36.75 -53.18 -20.62
CA LYS A 4 -36.40 -52.71 -21.99
C LYS A 4 -37.15 -51.44 -22.41
N SER A 5 -38.34 -51.19 -21.84
CA SER A 5 -39.18 -50.03 -22.15
C SER A 5 -38.62 -48.73 -21.56
N TYR A 6 -37.99 -48.80 -20.38
CA TYR A 6 -37.44 -47.62 -19.71
C TYR A 6 -36.15 -47.14 -20.37
N PHE A 7 -35.24 -48.07 -20.71
CA PHE A 7 -34.00 -47.73 -21.42
C PHE A 7 -34.28 -47.07 -22.78
N PHE A 8 -35.24 -47.61 -23.55
CA PHE A 8 -35.59 -47.05 -24.84
C PHE A 8 -36.23 -45.66 -24.71
N ARG A 9 -37.06 -45.43 -23.69
CA ARG A 9 -37.65 -44.11 -23.40
C ARG A 9 -36.59 -43.10 -22.96
N SER A 10 -35.66 -43.49 -22.09
CA SER A 10 -34.54 -42.62 -21.66
C SER A 10 -33.61 -42.30 -22.83
N PHE A 11 -33.30 -43.27 -23.68
CA PHE A 11 -32.50 -43.04 -24.88
C PHE A 11 -33.21 -42.11 -25.87
N LEU A 12 -34.52 -42.30 -26.08
CA LEU A 12 -35.31 -41.43 -26.93
C LEU A 12 -35.37 -39.99 -26.40
N ILE A 13 -35.48 -39.79 -25.09
CA ILE A 13 -35.45 -38.46 -24.45
C ILE A 13 -34.09 -37.79 -24.67
N VAL A 14 -32.98 -38.51 -24.47
CA VAL A 14 -31.63 -37.98 -24.71
C VAL A 14 -31.42 -37.64 -26.18
N LEU A 15 -31.88 -38.51 -27.09
CA LEU A 15 -31.79 -38.30 -28.53
C LEU A 15 -32.62 -37.07 -28.97
N LEU A 16 -33.85 -36.94 -28.48
CA LEU A 16 -34.70 -35.78 -28.74
C LEU A 16 -34.09 -34.50 -28.17
N SER A 17 -33.47 -34.57 -26.98
CA SER A 17 -32.78 -33.44 -26.36
C SER A 17 -31.55 -33.02 -27.17
N ALA A 18 -30.78 -33.98 -27.70
CA ALA A 18 -29.62 -33.70 -28.55
C ALA A 18 -30.03 -33.10 -29.89
N ILE A 19 -31.09 -33.61 -30.53
CA ILE A 19 -31.63 -33.07 -31.78
C ILE A 19 -32.20 -31.66 -31.56
N PHE A 20 -32.94 -31.45 -30.46
CA PHE A 20 -33.42 -30.13 -30.08
C PHE A 20 -32.26 -29.16 -29.84
N PHE A 21 -31.21 -29.58 -29.13
CA PHE A 21 -30.04 -28.74 -28.89
C PHE A 21 -29.29 -28.39 -30.18
N LEU A 22 -29.16 -29.33 -31.13
CA LEU A 22 -28.54 -29.07 -32.43
C LEU A 22 -29.39 -28.15 -33.32
N GLY A 23 -30.72 -28.26 -33.25
CA GLY A 23 -31.65 -27.36 -33.93
C GLY A 23 -31.60 -25.95 -33.35
N VAL A 24 -31.66 -25.83 -32.02
CA VAL A 24 -31.57 -24.55 -31.29
C VAL A 24 -30.20 -23.91 -31.48
N LYS A 25 -29.10 -24.67 -31.54
CA LYS A 25 -27.74 -24.16 -31.82
C LYS A 25 -27.62 -23.44 -33.18
N ARG A 26 -28.43 -23.79 -34.18
CA ARG A 26 -28.46 -23.08 -35.48
C ARG A 26 -29.19 -21.73 -35.42
N ILE A 27 -30.05 -21.53 -34.42
CA ILE A 27 -30.88 -20.34 -34.24
C ILE A 27 -30.35 -19.46 -33.09
N LEU A 28 -29.54 -20.02 -32.18
CA LEU A 28 -28.87 -19.28 -31.11
C LEU A 28 -27.83 -18.31 -31.69
N PRO A 29 -27.78 -17.06 -31.20
CA PRO A 29 -26.70 -16.14 -31.53
C PRO A 29 -25.35 -16.74 -31.10
N LYS A 30 -24.27 -16.43 -31.83
CA LYS A 30 -22.90 -16.90 -31.52
C LYS A 30 -22.43 -16.59 -30.09
N ARG A 31 -23.13 -15.70 -29.38
CA ARG A 31 -22.93 -15.34 -27.97
C ARG A 31 -24.29 -15.33 -27.26
N ILE A 32 -24.43 -16.13 -26.21
CA ILE A 32 -25.66 -16.25 -25.41
C ILE A 32 -25.71 -15.17 -24.31
N PHE A 33 -24.58 -14.50 -24.05
CA PHE A 33 -24.47 -13.37 -23.14
C PHE A 33 -24.28 -12.09 -23.94
N SER A 34 -25.15 -11.10 -23.72
CA SER A 34 -24.95 -9.75 -24.26
C SER A 34 -23.83 -9.03 -23.50
N GLU A 35 -23.00 -8.26 -24.20
CA GLU A 35 -22.04 -7.29 -23.62
C GLU A 35 -22.71 -6.12 -22.88
N LYS A 36 -24.03 -6.17 -22.65
CA LYS A 36 -24.62 -5.24 -21.70
C LYS A 36 -24.15 -5.65 -20.32
N PRO A 37 -23.50 -4.76 -19.56
CA PRO A 37 -23.15 -5.06 -18.18
C PRO A 37 -24.45 -5.40 -17.46
N GLY A 38 -24.63 -6.68 -17.13
CA GLY A 38 -25.63 -7.07 -16.16
C GLY A 38 -25.34 -6.30 -14.88
N ASP A 39 -26.38 -6.02 -14.10
CA ASP A 39 -26.28 -5.33 -12.81
C ASP A 39 -25.29 -6.08 -11.90
N VAL A 40 -24.01 -5.73 -11.99
CA VAL A 40 -22.96 -6.18 -11.07
C VAL A 40 -23.11 -5.30 -9.84
N GLN A 41 -24.04 -5.67 -8.96
CA GLN A 41 -24.11 -5.07 -7.65
C GLN A 41 -22.75 -5.26 -6.96
N HIS A 42 -22.05 -4.14 -6.75
CA HIS A 42 -20.86 -3.97 -5.91
C HIS A 42 -19.50 -4.51 -6.40
N VAL A 43 -19.15 -4.37 -7.68
CA VAL A 43 -17.72 -4.37 -8.07
C VAL A 43 -17.29 -2.92 -8.31
N LEU A 44 -16.47 -2.40 -7.40
CA LEU A 44 -15.85 -1.08 -7.55
C LEU A 44 -14.79 -1.18 -8.65
N ILE A 45 -15.02 -0.57 -9.81
CA ILE A 45 -14.09 -0.59 -10.94
C ILE A 45 -13.33 0.73 -10.97
N ASP A 46 -12.00 0.64 -11.03
CA ASP A 46 -11.13 1.78 -11.22
C ASP A 46 -11.30 2.37 -12.63
N SER A 47 -12.08 3.45 -12.73
CA SER A 47 -12.32 4.13 -14.02
C SER A 47 -11.04 4.66 -14.67
N MET A 48 -10.03 5.07 -13.90
CA MET A 48 -8.79 5.60 -14.45
C MET A 48 -7.91 4.50 -15.05
N LEU A 49 -8.05 3.28 -14.55
CA LEU A 49 -7.43 2.11 -15.15
C LEU A 49 -7.98 1.86 -16.56
N ILE A 50 -9.29 1.96 -16.74
CA ILE A 50 -9.96 1.84 -18.04
C ILE A 50 -9.52 2.96 -18.96
N ASP A 51 -9.64 4.22 -18.52
CA ASP A 51 -9.22 5.41 -19.30
C ASP A 51 -7.76 5.27 -19.78
N ALA A 52 -6.86 4.78 -18.92
CA ALA A 52 -5.45 4.58 -19.26
C ALA A 52 -5.22 3.46 -20.27
N PHE A 53 -5.98 2.36 -20.19
CA PHE A 53 -5.90 1.26 -21.14
C PHE A 53 -6.48 1.65 -22.52
N GLU A 54 -7.62 2.35 -22.54
CA GLU A 54 -8.27 2.78 -23.79
C GLU A 54 -7.45 3.82 -24.55
N ALA A 55 -6.84 4.79 -23.84
CA ALA A 55 -5.96 5.79 -24.44
C ALA A 55 -4.75 5.20 -25.18
N GLU A 56 -4.38 3.95 -24.88
CA GLU A 56 -3.31 3.24 -25.57
C GLU A 56 -3.69 2.84 -27.00
N THR A 57 -4.96 2.54 -27.26
CA THR A 57 -5.40 2.08 -28.58
C THR A 57 -5.33 3.17 -29.66
N ASP A 58 -5.34 4.44 -29.24
CA ASP A 58 -5.17 5.62 -30.12
C ASP A 58 -3.71 6.04 -30.32
N SER A 59 -2.78 5.52 -29.50
CA SER A 59 -1.36 5.87 -29.57
C SER A 59 -0.61 4.80 -30.35
N SER A 60 0.11 5.15 -31.43
CA SER A 60 0.98 4.20 -32.12
C SER A 60 1.93 3.56 -31.11
N ARG A 61 1.92 2.22 -30.99
CA ARG A 61 2.82 1.43 -30.15
C ARG A 61 4.28 1.83 -30.46
N ALA A 62 4.80 2.80 -29.74
CA ALA A 62 6.22 3.04 -29.71
C ALA A 62 6.79 1.87 -28.90
N ASP A 63 7.33 0.88 -29.61
CA ASP A 63 8.24 -0.09 -29.03
C ASP A 63 9.38 0.71 -28.41
N ILE A 64 9.26 1.02 -27.12
CA ILE A 64 10.41 1.39 -26.33
C ILE A 64 11.14 0.07 -26.14
N GLY A 65 11.97 -0.28 -27.13
CA GLY A 65 12.89 -1.42 -27.02
C GLY A 65 13.57 -1.37 -25.66
N ASP A 66 13.67 -2.53 -25.02
CA ASP A 66 14.14 -2.71 -23.65
C ASP A 66 15.63 -2.37 -23.52
N THR A 67 15.92 -1.07 -23.57
CA THR A 67 17.25 -0.49 -23.42
C THR A 67 17.71 -0.50 -21.96
N LEU A 68 16.77 -0.70 -21.02
CA LEU A 68 17.04 -0.78 -19.58
C LEU A 68 17.63 -2.14 -19.17
N ALA A 69 17.26 -3.23 -19.85
CA ALA A 69 17.75 -4.57 -19.50
C ALA A 69 19.27 -4.78 -19.69
N ASN A 70 19.94 -3.94 -20.50
CA ASN A 70 21.32 -4.17 -20.92
C ASN A 70 22.38 -3.25 -20.28
N GLN A 71 22.01 -2.38 -19.33
CA GLN A 71 22.94 -1.47 -18.66
C GLN A 71 22.93 -1.64 -17.14
N PRO A 72 24.10 -1.55 -16.46
CA PRO A 72 24.14 -1.54 -15.00
C PRO A 72 23.40 -0.32 -14.45
N VAL A 73 22.69 -0.51 -13.35
CA VAL A 73 22.01 0.55 -12.62
C VAL A 73 23.04 1.25 -11.73
N THR A 74 23.54 2.38 -12.22
CA THR A 74 24.54 3.19 -11.49
C THR A 74 23.88 4.19 -10.56
N TYR A 75 24.39 4.28 -9.34
CA TYR A 75 23.88 5.20 -8.32
C TYR A 75 24.75 6.43 -8.12
N TYR A 76 24.08 7.55 -7.85
CA TYR A 76 24.70 8.74 -7.27
C TYR A 76 24.66 8.66 -5.75
N GLU A 77 25.69 9.23 -5.12
CA GLU A 77 25.80 9.29 -3.67
C GLU A 77 24.66 10.10 -3.06
N THR A 78 24.08 9.57 -1.99
CA THR A 78 23.03 10.22 -1.19
C THR A 78 23.51 10.28 0.25
N ASN A 79 23.67 11.49 0.80
CA ASN A 79 24.14 11.69 2.19
C ASN A 79 25.47 10.97 2.51
N GLY A 80 26.40 10.93 1.56
CA GLY A 80 27.68 10.25 1.76
C GLY A 80 27.63 8.72 1.62
N ILE A 81 26.51 8.17 1.14
CA ILE A 81 26.28 6.73 0.99
C ILE A 81 26.04 6.40 -0.48
N LYS A 82 26.79 5.42 -0.98
CA LYS A 82 26.61 4.84 -2.31
C LYS A 82 26.57 3.32 -2.19
N PHE A 83 25.43 2.73 -2.54
CA PHE A 83 25.30 1.28 -2.68
C PHE A 83 26.06 0.76 -3.92
N PRO A 84 26.43 -0.53 -3.93
CA PRO A 84 26.97 -1.18 -5.13
C PRO A 84 26.03 -1.04 -6.33
N GLU A 85 26.59 -1.08 -7.53
CA GLU A 85 25.81 -1.11 -8.76
C GLU A 85 25.00 -2.40 -8.85
N GLU A 86 23.78 -2.30 -9.38
CA GLU A 86 22.88 -3.44 -9.55
C GLU A 86 22.71 -3.78 -11.04
N SER A 87 22.49 -5.06 -11.34
CA SER A 87 21.97 -5.45 -12.65
C SER A 87 20.47 -5.13 -12.73
N TYR A 88 19.93 -5.01 -13.94
CA TYR A 88 18.48 -4.88 -14.14
C TYR A 88 17.71 -6.08 -13.53
N GLU A 89 18.24 -7.29 -13.65
CA GLU A 89 17.59 -8.49 -13.13
C GLU A 89 17.52 -8.50 -11.60
N ASP A 90 18.61 -8.07 -10.95
CA ASP A 90 18.77 -8.06 -9.50
C ASP A 90 18.33 -6.75 -8.82
N TYR A 91 17.75 -5.81 -9.58
CA TYR A 91 17.40 -4.49 -9.07
C TYR A 91 16.52 -4.53 -7.81
N LYS A 92 17.02 -3.93 -6.73
CA LYS A 92 16.30 -3.67 -5.48
C LYS A 92 16.20 -2.18 -5.20
N GLY A 93 17.14 -1.38 -5.69
CA GLY A 93 17.12 0.07 -5.53
C GLY A 93 17.34 0.53 -4.09
N HIS A 94 18.17 -0.18 -3.31
CA HIS A 94 18.45 0.18 -1.91
C HIS A 94 19.00 1.61 -1.75
N GLN A 95 19.70 2.14 -2.76
CA GLN A 95 20.13 3.54 -2.80
C GLN A 95 18.98 4.52 -2.55
N TYR A 96 17.80 4.26 -3.10
CA TYR A 96 16.63 5.13 -2.99
C TYR A 96 15.93 5.04 -1.61
N LEU A 97 16.36 4.10 -0.76
CA LEU A 97 15.92 3.95 0.62
C LEU A 97 16.89 4.56 1.64
N VAL A 98 18.03 5.14 1.21
CA VAL A 98 19.00 5.78 2.12
C VAL A 98 18.35 6.77 3.11
N PRO A 99 17.45 7.68 2.71
CA PRO A 99 16.77 8.56 3.67
C PRO A 99 15.96 7.80 4.73
N PHE A 100 15.25 6.74 4.32
CA PHE A 100 14.49 5.89 5.22
C PHE A 100 15.40 5.07 6.16
N TYR A 101 16.50 4.52 5.64
CA TYR A 101 17.48 3.79 6.44
C TYR A 101 18.20 4.68 7.45
N GLU A 102 18.48 5.94 7.11
CA GLU A 102 18.99 6.92 8.06
C GLU A 102 18.02 7.13 9.23
N LYS A 103 16.71 7.19 8.96
CA LYS A 103 15.69 7.32 10.00
C LYS A 103 15.60 6.08 10.89
N LEU A 104 15.67 4.88 10.31
CA LEU A 104 15.75 3.64 11.09
C LEU A 104 17.02 3.60 11.95
N TYR A 105 18.16 4.06 11.42
CA TYR A 105 19.43 4.12 12.14
C TYR A 105 19.38 5.08 13.32
N GLN A 106 18.83 6.29 13.12
CA GLN A 106 18.61 7.25 14.20
C GLN A 106 17.70 6.67 15.29
N LEU A 107 16.64 5.96 14.88
CA LEU A 107 15.73 5.32 15.82
C LEU A 107 16.40 4.16 16.59
N GLU A 108 17.19 3.33 15.91
CA GLU A 108 17.92 2.19 16.51
C GLU A 108 19.01 2.67 17.50
N THR A 109 19.73 3.74 17.16
CA THR A 109 20.89 4.22 17.94
C THR A 109 20.54 5.23 19.02
N ALA A 110 19.67 6.19 18.74
CA ALA A 110 19.26 7.21 19.71
C ALA A 110 18.06 6.77 20.57
N GLN A 111 17.38 5.68 20.20
CA GLN A 111 16.15 5.17 20.85
C GLN A 111 15.07 6.24 21.04
N ASN A 112 15.06 7.23 20.15
CA ASN A 112 14.17 8.38 20.20
C ASN A 112 13.72 8.74 18.78
N GLY A 113 12.53 9.34 18.68
CA GLY A 113 11.89 9.69 17.43
C GLY A 113 10.90 8.64 16.92
N ASN A 114 10.44 8.85 15.70
CA ASN A 114 9.45 8.02 15.05
C ASN A 114 9.79 7.83 13.57
N VAL A 115 9.34 6.70 13.03
CA VAL A 115 9.39 6.37 11.61
C VAL A 115 7.99 5.98 11.18
N ARG A 116 7.50 6.57 10.08
CA ARG A 116 6.15 6.27 9.59
C ARG A 116 6.12 5.81 8.14
N ILE A 117 5.37 4.75 7.89
CA ILE A 117 5.21 4.12 6.58
C ILE A 117 3.76 4.27 6.12
N ALA A 118 3.53 4.87 4.95
CA ALA A 118 2.24 4.86 4.27
C ALA A 118 2.19 3.64 3.33
N TYR A 119 1.34 2.67 3.64
CA TYR A 119 1.19 1.45 2.84
C TYR A 119 -0.07 1.50 1.99
N PHE A 120 0.11 1.76 0.69
CA PHE A 120 -0.96 1.80 -0.29
C PHE A 120 -1.06 0.47 -1.02
N GLY A 121 -2.28 -0.05 -1.13
CA GLY A 121 -2.49 -1.29 -1.85
C GLY A 121 -3.94 -1.58 -2.23
N ASP A 122 -4.13 -2.77 -2.79
CA ASP A 122 -5.41 -3.27 -3.25
C ASP A 122 -5.98 -4.36 -2.33
N SER A 123 -6.77 -5.28 -2.90
CA SER A 123 -7.39 -6.39 -2.17
C SER A 123 -6.38 -7.32 -1.49
N MET A 124 -5.11 -7.35 -1.91
CA MET A 124 -4.08 -8.18 -1.28
C MET A 124 -3.69 -7.69 0.11
N THR A 125 -3.86 -6.39 0.36
CA THR A 125 -3.58 -5.73 1.66
C THR A 125 -4.83 -5.57 2.51
N ASP A 126 -5.95 -6.07 2.00
CA ASP A 126 -7.26 -5.88 2.60
C ASP A 126 -7.39 -6.57 3.95
N GLY A 127 -8.29 -6.05 4.80
CA GLY A 127 -8.43 -6.55 6.16
C GLY A 127 -7.18 -6.39 7.02
N ASP A 128 -6.20 -5.60 6.58
CA ASP A 128 -4.93 -5.39 7.28
C ASP A 128 -4.07 -6.66 7.42
N MET A 129 -4.32 -7.70 6.63
CA MET A 129 -3.71 -9.02 6.84
C MET A 129 -2.18 -9.02 6.70
N ILE A 130 -1.64 -8.44 5.62
CA ILE A 130 -0.18 -8.31 5.42
C ILE A 130 0.35 -7.20 6.33
N VAL A 131 -0.31 -6.04 6.31
CA VAL A 131 0.21 -4.83 6.92
C VAL A 131 0.22 -4.91 8.45
N GLN A 132 -0.71 -5.64 9.08
CA GLN A 132 -0.66 -5.87 10.53
C GLN A 132 0.57 -6.65 10.97
N ASP A 133 0.94 -7.72 10.23
CA ASP A 133 2.08 -8.55 10.59
C ASP A 133 3.38 -7.81 10.25
N LEU A 134 3.40 -7.01 9.18
CA LEU A 134 4.52 -6.12 8.86
C LEU A 134 4.72 -5.06 9.95
N ARG A 135 3.63 -4.43 10.39
CA ARG A 135 3.61 -3.46 11.48
C ARG A 135 4.14 -4.09 12.77
N ASN A 136 3.69 -5.29 13.11
CA ASN A 136 4.17 -6.03 14.27
C ASN A 136 5.68 -6.32 14.17
N ASN A 137 6.19 -6.74 13.00
CA ASN A 137 7.62 -7.00 12.82
C ASN A 137 8.47 -5.74 13.08
N PHE A 138 8.06 -4.61 12.52
CA PHE A 138 8.75 -3.33 12.76
C PHE A 138 8.60 -2.84 14.20
N GLN A 139 7.40 -2.91 14.79
CA GLN A 139 7.17 -2.47 16.17
C GLN A 139 7.89 -3.33 17.20
N ASN A 140 8.02 -4.64 16.95
CA ASN A 140 8.80 -5.53 17.81
C ASN A 140 10.30 -5.19 17.78
N ARG A 141 10.82 -4.72 16.64
CA ARG A 141 12.25 -4.38 16.50
C ARG A 141 12.57 -2.97 16.98
N TYR A 142 11.77 -1.99 16.59
CA TYR A 142 12.06 -0.56 16.76
C TYR A 142 11.16 0.13 17.78
N GLY A 143 10.28 -0.62 18.44
CA GLY A 143 9.24 -0.07 19.31
C GLY A 143 8.12 0.61 18.53
N GLY A 144 7.23 1.24 19.29
CA GLY A 144 6.03 1.91 18.79
C GLY A 144 4.77 1.07 18.94
N LYS A 145 3.64 1.75 19.00
CA LYS A 145 2.31 1.17 19.23
C LYS A 145 1.25 1.82 18.36
N GLY A 146 0.07 1.19 18.36
CA GLY A 146 -1.09 1.68 17.64
C GLY A 146 -1.21 1.11 16.24
N VAL A 147 -2.40 1.25 15.66
CA VAL A 147 -2.75 0.76 14.33
C VAL A 147 -2.49 1.81 13.23
N GLY A 148 -2.14 3.03 13.62
CA GLY A 148 -1.94 4.16 12.70
C GLY A 148 -3.26 4.81 12.27
N PHE A 149 -3.29 5.29 11.03
CA PHE A 149 -4.44 5.97 10.43
C PHE A 149 -5.54 4.99 10.02
N VAL A 150 -6.77 5.29 10.43
CA VAL A 150 -7.98 4.51 10.15
C VAL A 150 -9.06 5.42 9.58
N ALA A 151 -9.64 5.01 8.46
CA ALA A 151 -10.73 5.72 7.79
C ALA A 151 -12.02 5.75 8.64
N ILE A 152 -12.97 6.62 8.28
CA ILE A 152 -14.26 6.73 8.97
C ILE A 152 -15.15 5.52 8.68
N THR A 153 -15.25 5.12 7.42
CA THR A 153 -15.89 3.87 7.01
C THR A 153 -14.88 3.00 6.26
N SER A 154 -15.13 1.70 6.23
CA SER A 154 -14.30 0.74 5.51
C SER A 154 -15.14 -0.48 5.14
N GLU A 155 -15.03 -0.94 3.90
CA GLU A 155 -15.65 -2.19 3.42
C GLU A 155 -15.11 -3.42 4.18
N SER A 156 -13.91 -3.28 4.75
CA SER A 156 -13.15 -4.36 5.37
C SER A 156 -13.05 -4.21 6.88
N ALA A 157 -13.89 -3.34 7.46
CA ALA A 157 -13.96 -3.15 8.90
C ALA A 157 -14.19 -4.47 9.66
N GLY A 158 -15.01 -5.37 9.10
CA GLY A 158 -15.32 -6.67 9.71
C GLY A 158 -14.21 -7.72 9.60
N SER A 159 -13.23 -7.56 8.70
CA SER A 159 -12.12 -8.50 8.52
C SER A 159 -10.82 -8.08 9.22
N ARG A 160 -10.75 -6.83 9.70
CA ARG A 160 -9.56 -6.31 10.40
C ARG A 160 -9.42 -6.91 11.80
N SER A 161 -8.25 -7.52 12.06
CA SER A 161 -7.92 -8.03 13.40
C SER A 161 -7.14 -7.03 14.26
N SER A 162 -6.53 -6.02 13.64
CA SER A 162 -5.73 -4.98 14.29
C SER A 162 -6.57 -3.93 15.03
N ILE A 163 -7.82 -3.72 14.63
CA ILE A 163 -8.77 -2.81 15.28
C ILE A 163 -10.21 -3.24 14.97
N VAL A 164 -11.10 -3.13 15.97
CA VAL A 164 -12.55 -3.29 15.75
C VAL A 164 -13.12 -1.94 15.31
N HIS A 165 -13.83 -1.92 14.19
CA HIS A 165 -14.32 -0.69 13.55
C HIS A 165 -15.81 -0.81 13.22
N GLU A 166 -16.62 0.09 13.76
CA GLU A 166 -18.06 0.18 13.54
C GLU A 166 -18.43 1.63 13.18
N PHE A 167 -19.47 1.84 12.39
CA PHE A 167 -19.92 3.17 11.99
C PHE A 167 -21.41 3.17 11.64
N SER A 168 -22.03 4.36 11.64
CA SER A 168 -23.39 4.53 11.16
C SER A 168 -23.48 4.45 9.64
N ALA A 169 -24.63 4.03 9.10
CA ALA A 169 -24.82 3.88 7.64
C ALA A 169 -24.97 5.21 6.87
N ASN A 170 -25.07 6.33 7.56
CA ASN A 170 -25.44 7.63 6.99
C ASN A 170 -24.26 8.57 6.71
N TRP A 171 -23.04 8.04 6.64
CA TRP A 171 -21.89 8.77 6.09
C TRP A 171 -22.01 8.88 4.57
N LYS A 172 -21.88 10.10 4.03
CA LYS A 172 -21.65 10.26 2.59
C LYS A 172 -20.15 10.14 2.32
N MET A 173 -19.74 9.07 1.65
CA MET A 173 -18.35 8.81 1.26
C MET A 173 -18.13 9.15 -0.22
N GLN A 174 -16.98 9.74 -0.54
CA GLN A 174 -16.42 9.79 -1.90
C GLN A 174 -15.00 9.23 -1.85
N SER A 175 -14.60 8.46 -2.85
CA SER A 175 -13.24 7.96 -3.01
C SER A 175 -12.69 8.33 -4.38
N TYR A 176 -11.36 8.39 -4.48
CA TYR A 176 -10.66 8.57 -5.74
C TYR A 176 -10.89 7.44 -6.77
N LEU A 177 -11.48 6.30 -6.36
CA LEU A 177 -11.86 5.22 -7.26
C LEU A 177 -13.20 5.47 -7.94
N ASN A 178 -14.14 6.11 -7.24
CA ASN A 178 -15.52 6.25 -7.71
C ASN A 178 -15.92 7.67 -8.13
N VAL A 179 -15.07 8.68 -7.86
CA VAL A 179 -15.39 10.08 -8.16
C VAL A 179 -14.20 10.79 -8.81
N LYS A 180 -14.36 11.16 -10.08
CA LYS A 180 -13.38 11.95 -10.86
C LYS A 180 -13.29 13.41 -10.39
N HIS A 181 -14.41 13.98 -9.96
CA HIS A 181 -14.52 15.38 -9.50
C HIS A 181 -15.16 15.43 -8.11
N PRO A 182 -14.36 15.33 -7.04
CA PRO A 182 -14.89 15.29 -5.69
C PRO A 182 -15.31 16.66 -5.19
N LEU A 183 -16.25 16.70 -4.23
CA LEU A 183 -16.69 17.97 -3.61
C LEU A 183 -15.55 18.62 -2.81
N ARG A 184 -14.67 17.79 -2.27
CA ARG A 184 -13.46 18.18 -1.54
C ARG A 184 -12.34 17.19 -1.89
N PRO A 185 -11.07 17.62 -1.88
CA PRO A 185 -9.97 16.71 -2.14
C PRO A 185 -9.95 15.50 -1.19
N PHE A 186 -9.54 14.35 -1.70
CA PHE A 186 -9.41 13.12 -0.93
C PHE A 186 -8.27 13.22 0.08
N GLY A 187 -8.49 12.67 1.28
CA GLY A 187 -7.43 12.51 2.27
C GLY A 187 -6.39 11.48 1.82
N VAL A 188 -5.31 11.34 2.61
CA VAL A 188 -4.22 10.39 2.31
C VAL A 188 -4.70 8.95 2.17
N ASN A 189 -5.84 8.59 2.78
CA ASN A 189 -6.48 7.29 2.62
C ASN A 189 -7.30 7.12 1.33
N GLY A 190 -7.25 8.09 0.40
CA GLY A 190 -8.01 8.08 -0.85
C GLY A 190 -9.51 8.32 -0.68
N HIS A 191 -9.95 8.85 0.46
CA HIS A 191 -11.37 9.07 0.77
C HIS A 191 -11.64 10.48 1.34
N VAL A 192 -12.89 10.91 1.23
CA VAL A 192 -13.46 12.00 2.01
C VAL A 192 -14.87 11.62 2.46
N PHE A 193 -15.20 11.93 3.72
CA PHE A 193 -16.45 11.57 4.37
C PHE A 193 -17.19 12.81 4.85
N PHE A 194 -18.53 12.78 4.77
CA PHE A 194 -19.38 13.88 5.24
C PHE A 194 -20.52 13.36 6.12
N ALA A 195 -20.65 13.95 7.31
CA ALA A 195 -21.76 13.73 8.24
C ALA A 195 -22.94 14.68 7.89
N ASN A 196 -23.57 14.45 6.74
CA ASN A 196 -24.57 15.37 6.18
C ASN A 196 -26.01 15.14 6.66
N ASP A 197 -26.29 14.00 7.29
CA ASP A 197 -27.61 13.67 7.81
C ASP A 197 -27.94 14.54 9.04
N THR A 198 -28.97 15.37 8.91
CA THR A 198 -29.42 16.29 9.97
C THR A 198 -30.43 15.66 10.93
N LEU A 199 -30.98 14.48 10.60
CA LEU A 199 -31.99 13.79 11.41
C LEU A 199 -31.37 12.71 12.30
N LYS A 200 -30.34 12.02 11.80
CA LYS A 200 -29.59 11.01 12.56
C LYS A 200 -28.12 11.41 12.64
N PRO A 201 -27.57 11.76 13.82
CA PRO A 201 -26.16 12.10 13.94
C PRO A 201 -25.25 10.94 13.49
N ALA A 202 -24.37 11.21 12.53
CA ALA A 202 -23.39 10.22 12.09
C ALA A 202 -22.38 9.91 13.21
N TRP A 203 -21.94 8.66 13.31
CA TRP A 203 -20.97 8.24 14.32
C TRP A 203 -19.99 7.22 13.76
N VAL A 204 -18.82 7.15 14.41
CA VAL A 204 -17.82 6.11 14.21
C VAL A 204 -17.32 5.60 15.56
N LYS A 205 -17.01 4.32 15.64
CA LYS A 205 -16.52 3.65 16.84
C LYS A 205 -15.34 2.77 16.49
N TYR A 206 -14.33 2.86 17.35
CA TYR A 206 -13.11 2.09 17.30
C TYR A 206 -12.91 1.39 18.64
N LYS A 207 -12.43 0.16 18.63
CA LYS A 207 -12.00 -0.57 19.83
C LYS A 207 -10.71 -1.32 19.55
N ASN A 208 -9.89 -1.45 20.58
CA ASN A 208 -8.61 -2.14 20.55
C ASN A 208 -8.75 -3.55 19.90
N GLY A 209 -7.84 -3.87 18.98
CA GLY A 209 -7.81 -5.17 18.29
C GLY A 209 -6.92 -6.19 18.98
N LYS A 210 -6.65 -7.30 18.29
CA LYS A 210 -5.84 -8.42 18.81
C LYS A 210 -4.40 -8.01 19.14
N TYR A 211 -3.80 -7.18 18.30
CA TYR A 211 -2.40 -6.75 18.41
C TYR A 211 -2.25 -5.29 18.88
N THR A 212 -3.37 -4.59 19.08
CA THR A 212 -3.39 -3.20 19.51
C THR A 212 -3.96 -3.15 20.91
N ALA A 213 -3.11 -2.96 21.92
CA ALA A 213 -3.55 -2.97 23.33
C ALA A 213 -4.46 -1.78 23.67
N GLN A 214 -4.16 -0.60 23.12
CA GLN A 214 -4.89 0.65 23.36
C GLN A 214 -4.94 1.50 22.09
N LEU A 215 -5.90 2.40 22.03
CA LEU A 215 -6.03 3.45 21.02
C LEU A 215 -5.27 4.68 21.52
N ASP A 216 -3.97 4.72 21.25
CA ASP A 216 -3.08 5.80 21.67
C ASP A 216 -3.31 7.10 20.86
N ASN A 217 -3.15 8.26 21.52
CA ASN A 217 -3.29 9.61 20.96
C ASN A 217 -4.38 9.80 19.88
N PRO A 218 -5.65 9.44 20.17
CA PRO A 218 -6.72 9.49 19.19
C PRO A 218 -6.87 10.90 18.61
N THR A 219 -6.58 11.05 17.32
CA THR A 219 -6.54 12.35 16.66
C THR A 219 -7.39 12.34 15.40
N LEU A 220 -8.41 13.20 15.34
CA LEU A 220 -9.29 13.38 14.19
C LEU A 220 -8.62 14.25 13.12
N PHE A 221 -8.71 13.84 11.86
CA PHE A 221 -8.28 14.60 10.68
C PHE A 221 -9.49 15.03 9.84
N TYR A 222 -9.60 16.33 9.56
CA TYR A 222 -10.70 16.93 8.81
C TYR A 222 -10.23 18.17 8.05
N GLY A 223 -10.88 18.54 6.96
CA GLY A 223 -10.48 19.66 6.10
C GLY A 223 -11.26 20.95 6.36
N SER A 224 -10.97 21.97 5.55
CA SER A 224 -11.61 23.27 5.62
C SER A 224 -13.09 23.24 5.21
N ALA A 225 -13.91 24.08 5.85
CA ALA A 225 -15.31 24.25 5.52
C ALA A 225 -15.84 25.62 5.96
N GLU A 226 -16.89 26.10 5.29
CA GLU A 226 -17.60 27.32 5.67
C GLU A 226 -18.39 27.15 6.96
N ASN A 227 -18.94 25.94 7.19
CA ASN A 227 -19.67 25.61 8.40
C ASN A 227 -18.75 25.60 9.63
N LYS A 228 -18.90 26.57 10.53
CA LYS A 228 -18.13 26.71 11.78
C LYS A 228 -18.86 26.19 13.03
N ASN A 229 -20.06 25.64 12.86
CA ASN A 229 -20.91 25.19 13.97
C ASN A 229 -20.77 23.69 14.27
N GLY A 230 -19.91 22.98 13.51
CA GLY A 230 -19.69 21.56 13.70
C GLY A 230 -19.06 21.25 15.05
N GLU A 231 -19.53 20.18 15.68
CA GLU A 231 -18.95 19.66 16.92
C GLU A 231 -18.90 18.13 16.90
N ILE A 232 -18.03 17.59 17.74
CA ILE A 232 -18.00 16.17 18.06
C ILE A 232 -18.29 15.95 19.54
N SER A 233 -18.91 14.81 19.86
CA SER A 233 -19.04 14.32 21.22
C SER A 233 -18.58 12.87 21.34
N TYR A 234 -17.86 12.54 22.41
CA TYR A 234 -17.29 11.21 22.64
C TYR A 234 -17.16 10.91 24.13
N VAL A 235 -17.07 9.63 24.48
CA VAL A 235 -17.00 9.18 25.88
C VAL A 235 -15.56 8.80 26.24
N VAL A 236 -15.09 9.27 27.39
CA VAL A 236 -13.84 8.85 28.03
C VAL A 236 -14.15 8.46 29.47
N GLY A 237 -13.98 7.18 29.81
CA GLY A 237 -14.41 6.67 31.12
C GLY A 237 -15.93 6.78 31.28
N LYS A 238 -16.39 7.60 32.22
CA LYS A 238 -17.82 7.89 32.45
C LYS A 238 -18.27 9.24 31.90
N ASP A 239 -17.32 10.06 31.44
CA ASP A 239 -17.60 11.44 31.03
C ASP A 239 -17.90 11.52 29.53
N THR A 240 -18.90 12.33 29.18
CA THR A 240 -19.16 12.71 27.79
C THR A 240 -18.50 14.06 27.52
N LEU A 241 -17.52 14.07 26.64
CA LEU A 241 -16.78 15.26 26.24
C LEU A 241 -17.31 15.80 24.91
N HIS A 242 -17.31 17.12 24.78
CA HIS A 242 -17.70 17.83 23.56
C HIS A 242 -16.55 18.70 23.07
N LYS A 243 -16.29 18.71 21.76
CA LYS A 243 -15.28 19.58 21.15
C LYS A 243 -15.82 20.19 19.86
N LYS A 244 -15.65 21.50 19.70
CA LYS A 244 -15.96 22.20 18.44
C LYS A 244 -14.94 21.82 17.36
N LEU A 245 -15.41 21.77 16.12
CA LEU A 245 -14.58 21.67 14.92
C LEU A 245 -14.25 23.09 14.44
N VAL A 246 -12.98 23.35 14.16
CA VAL A 246 -12.47 24.64 13.67
C VAL A 246 -11.86 24.41 12.27
N PRO A 247 -12.69 24.39 11.21
CA PRO A 247 -12.29 23.94 9.89
C PRO A 247 -11.71 25.10 9.05
N ASP A 248 -10.62 25.70 9.53
CA ASP A 248 -10.04 26.92 8.95
C ASP A 248 -8.84 26.64 8.03
N ASN A 249 -8.13 25.53 8.26
CA ASN A 249 -6.97 25.15 7.44
C ASN A 249 -7.35 24.10 6.40
N VAL A 250 -6.50 23.96 5.35
CA VAL A 250 -6.61 22.88 4.35
C VAL A 250 -6.72 21.51 5.03
N LEU A 251 -5.91 21.28 6.08
CA LEU A 251 -6.03 20.15 6.98
C LEU A 251 -6.01 20.62 8.43
N ASN A 252 -6.97 20.16 9.21
CA ASN A 252 -7.11 20.41 10.64
C ASN A 252 -6.99 19.09 11.40
N THR A 253 -6.45 19.18 12.61
CA THR A 253 -6.30 18.04 13.51
C THR A 253 -6.92 18.36 14.86
N LEU A 254 -7.64 17.42 15.46
CA LEU A 254 -8.21 17.55 16.80
C LEU A 254 -7.82 16.33 17.63
N ALA A 255 -6.96 16.52 18.63
CA ALA A 255 -6.61 15.46 19.58
C ALA A 255 -7.72 15.28 20.61
N LEU A 256 -8.15 14.04 20.85
CA LEU A 256 -9.28 13.72 21.73
C LEU A 256 -8.81 13.31 23.14
N SER A 257 -7.69 12.62 23.24
CA SER A 257 -7.08 12.17 24.49
C SER A 257 -5.56 12.16 24.34
N LYS A 258 -4.83 12.41 25.44
CA LYS A 258 -3.38 12.22 25.53
C LYS A 258 -2.97 10.80 25.96
N GLY A 259 -3.93 10.01 26.47
CA GLY A 259 -3.70 8.64 26.93
C GLY A 259 -4.48 7.62 26.09
N GLY A 260 -4.00 6.38 26.09
CA GLY A 260 -4.60 5.28 25.34
C GLY A 260 -5.99 4.90 25.83
N LEU A 261 -6.92 4.72 24.88
CA LEU A 261 -8.30 4.32 25.16
C LEU A 261 -8.54 2.87 24.77
N LYS A 262 -9.34 2.11 25.52
CA LYS A 262 -9.77 0.76 25.09
C LYS A 262 -10.78 0.83 23.93
N SER A 263 -11.63 1.85 23.94
CA SER A 263 -12.66 2.10 22.94
C SER A 263 -12.88 3.60 22.81
N LEU A 264 -13.22 4.03 21.59
CA LEU A 264 -13.56 5.41 21.27
C LEU A 264 -14.79 5.39 20.37
N LYS A 265 -15.89 6.02 20.79
CA LYS A 265 -17.06 6.29 19.94
C LYS A 265 -17.25 7.80 19.82
N VAL A 266 -17.27 8.30 18.59
CA VAL A 266 -17.38 9.72 18.27
C VAL A 266 -18.67 9.95 17.48
N HIS A 267 -19.50 10.85 17.97
CA HIS A 267 -20.68 11.35 17.29
C HIS A 267 -20.39 12.73 16.69
N PHE A 268 -20.84 12.96 15.47
CA PHE A 268 -20.71 14.22 14.76
C PHE A 268 -22.05 14.95 14.77
N LYS A 269 -22.06 16.21 15.19
CA LYS A 269 -23.26 17.06 15.26
C LYS A 269 -23.00 18.36 14.51
N ASN A 270 -24.02 18.85 13.81
CA ASN A 270 -23.95 20.08 13.01
C ASN A 270 -22.76 20.13 12.04
N ALA A 271 -22.22 18.98 11.62
CA ALA A 271 -20.98 18.86 10.87
C ALA A 271 -21.19 18.74 9.34
N ARG A 272 -22.34 19.22 8.85
CA ARG A 272 -22.68 19.20 7.42
C ARG A 272 -21.58 19.89 6.60
N ALA A 273 -21.21 19.25 5.48
CA ALA A 273 -20.21 19.72 4.52
C ALA A 273 -18.78 19.92 5.07
N ILE A 274 -18.51 19.54 6.33
CA ILE A 274 -17.15 19.47 6.86
C ILE A 274 -16.53 18.16 6.34
N PRO A 275 -15.47 18.21 5.50
CA PRO A 275 -14.81 17.00 5.03
C PRO A 275 -14.06 16.34 6.19
N VAL A 276 -14.34 15.07 6.44
CA VAL A 276 -13.66 14.25 7.45
C VAL A 276 -12.83 13.20 6.72
N TYR A 277 -11.61 12.93 7.20
CA TYR A 277 -10.68 12.01 6.55
C TYR A 277 -10.49 10.70 7.33
N GLY A 278 -10.43 10.78 8.66
CA GLY A 278 -10.21 9.61 9.51
C GLY A 278 -9.66 9.96 10.89
N PHE A 279 -9.26 8.93 11.62
CA PHE A 279 -8.59 9.04 12.90
C PHE A 279 -7.20 8.41 12.86
N ASN A 280 -6.27 8.98 13.60
CA ASN A 280 -4.97 8.39 13.84
C ASN A 280 -4.89 7.82 15.26
N PHE A 281 -4.25 6.65 15.38
CA PHE A 281 -3.95 5.99 16.65
C PHE A 281 -2.49 5.51 16.68
N ASP A 282 -1.62 6.31 17.28
CA ASP A 282 -0.20 5.97 17.48
C ASP A 282 0.29 6.52 18.83
N ASP A 283 1.43 6.00 19.32
CA ASP A 283 2.07 6.51 20.53
C ASP A 283 3.19 7.53 20.26
N GLY A 284 3.38 7.93 18.99
CA GLY A 284 4.30 8.98 18.56
C GLY A 284 5.79 8.60 18.63
N LYS A 285 6.13 7.32 18.81
CA LYS A 285 7.50 6.83 18.93
C LYS A 285 7.66 5.47 18.24
N GLY A 286 8.88 5.14 17.83
CA GLY A 286 9.12 3.87 17.16
C GLY A 286 8.55 3.85 15.74
N VAL A 287 8.09 2.70 15.26
CA VAL A 287 7.57 2.56 13.89
C VAL A 287 6.04 2.49 13.85
N HIS A 288 5.45 3.25 12.93
CA HIS A 288 4.03 3.21 12.62
C HIS A 288 3.80 2.91 11.13
N ILE A 289 2.83 2.04 10.83
CA ILE A 289 2.48 1.68 9.45
C ILE A 289 0.98 1.87 9.25
N ASP A 290 0.64 2.79 8.35
CA ASP A 290 -0.74 3.07 7.96
C ASP A 290 -1.13 2.20 6.78
N ASN A 291 -2.29 1.55 6.86
CA ASN A 291 -2.80 0.72 5.78
C ASN A 291 -3.93 1.41 5.00
N PHE A 292 -3.61 1.81 3.77
CA PHE A 292 -4.51 2.42 2.79
C PHE A 292 -4.89 1.43 1.69
N SER A 293 -5.54 0.34 2.09
CA SER A 293 -6.10 -0.69 1.21
C SER A 293 -7.45 -0.26 0.62
N GLN A 294 -7.61 -0.34 -0.70
CA GLN A 294 -8.92 -0.21 -1.35
C GLN A 294 -9.12 -1.29 -2.41
N ARG A 295 -10.23 -2.02 -2.34
CA ARG A 295 -10.57 -3.08 -3.30
C ARG A 295 -10.77 -2.49 -4.70
N GLY A 296 -10.35 -3.22 -5.73
CA GLY A 296 -10.45 -2.78 -7.12
C GLY A 296 -9.41 -1.74 -7.57
N ASN A 297 -8.57 -1.24 -6.66
CA ASN A 297 -7.61 -0.19 -6.95
C ASN A 297 -6.41 -0.69 -7.77
N SER A 298 -6.00 0.08 -8.78
CA SER A 298 -4.79 -0.18 -9.58
C SER A 298 -3.55 0.59 -9.12
N GLY A 299 -3.74 1.58 -8.25
CA GLY A 299 -2.73 2.58 -7.88
C GLY A 299 -2.76 3.84 -8.75
N ILE A 300 -3.29 3.78 -9.98
CA ILE A 300 -3.40 4.96 -10.88
C ILE A 300 -4.17 6.13 -10.22
N PRO A 301 -5.27 5.91 -9.48
CA PRO A 301 -6.03 7.00 -8.86
C PRO A 301 -5.25 7.90 -7.90
N ILE A 302 -4.13 7.42 -7.34
CA ILE A 302 -3.24 8.24 -6.50
C ILE A 302 -2.75 9.49 -7.25
N SER A 303 -2.66 9.45 -8.58
CA SER A 303 -2.32 10.62 -9.41
C SER A 303 -3.29 11.80 -9.24
N ASN A 304 -4.50 11.58 -8.71
CA ASN A 304 -5.48 12.62 -8.39
C ASN A 304 -5.32 13.24 -6.99
N PHE A 305 -4.32 12.85 -6.21
CA PHE A 305 -4.08 13.48 -4.92
C PHE A 305 -3.82 14.99 -5.07
N ASP A 306 -4.44 15.78 -4.19
CA ASP A 306 -4.18 17.21 -4.10
C ASP A 306 -2.87 17.46 -3.35
N VAL A 307 -1.93 18.14 -4.01
CA VAL A 307 -0.56 18.35 -3.48
C VAL A 307 -0.58 19.16 -2.20
N ALA A 308 -1.43 20.19 -2.11
CA ALA A 308 -1.47 21.06 -0.94
C ALA A 308 -2.00 20.30 0.29
N LEU A 309 -3.04 19.50 0.12
CA LEU A 309 -3.59 18.65 1.16
C LEU A 309 -2.60 17.55 1.56
N MET A 310 -1.94 16.87 0.61
CA MET A 310 -0.97 15.84 0.95
C MET A 310 0.25 16.40 1.66
N LYS A 311 0.76 17.57 1.26
CA LYS A 311 1.80 18.28 2.01
C LYS A 311 1.34 18.65 3.42
N ALA A 312 0.06 18.99 3.60
CA ALA A 312 -0.49 19.24 4.94
C ALA A 312 -0.59 17.95 5.78
N PHE A 313 -0.95 16.81 5.18
CA PHE A 313 -0.88 15.50 5.83
C PHE A 313 0.57 15.15 6.20
N GLN A 314 1.53 15.35 5.29
CA GLN A 314 2.94 15.08 5.56
C GLN A 314 3.46 15.89 6.75
N LYS A 315 3.07 17.17 6.87
CA LYS A 315 3.41 17.99 8.04
C LYS A 315 2.86 17.46 9.37
N LYS A 316 1.83 16.62 9.35
CA LYS A 316 1.17 16.08 10.56
C LYS A 316 1.55 14.64 10.85
N LEU A 317 1.74 13.83 9.80
CA LEU A 317 2.00 12.39 9.92
C LEU A 317 3.48 12.06 9.72
N ASN A 318 4.25 12.91 9.03
CA ASN A 318 5.67 12.76 8.78
C ASN A 318 6.05 11.37 8.25
N TYR A 319 5.54 11.00 7.08
CA TYR A 319 5.92 9.73 6.43
C TYR A 319 7.38 9.77 5.99
N ASP A 320 8.09 8.66 6.21
CA ASP A 320 9.48 8.44 5.80
C ASP A 320 9.58 7.42 4.65
N LEU A 321 8.54 6.59 4.47
CA LEU A 321 8.41 5.64 3.37
C LEU A 321 6.98 5.57 2.87
N ILE A 322 6.82 5.55 1.55
CA ILE A 322 5.57 5.21 0.86
C ILE A 322 5.74 3.88 0.13
N VAL A 323 4.85 2.92 0.41
CA VAL A 323 4.84 1.62 -0.24
C VAL A 323 3.67 1.55 -1.21
N LEU A 324 3.92 1.16 -2.46
CA LEU A 324 2.89 0.85 -3.46
C LEU A 324 2.87 -0.65 -3.72
N HIS A 325 1.80 -1.34 -3.31
CA HIS A 325 1.62 -2.77 -3.50
C HIS A 325 0.31 -3.04 -4.24
N TYR A 326 0.42 -3.06 -5.57
CA TYR A 326 -0.70 -3.21 -6.49
C TYR A 326 -0.41 -4.30 -7.51
N GLY A 327 -1.45 -4.75 -8.21
CA GLY A 327 -1.30 -5.51 -9.45
C GLY A 327 -2.43 -6.49 -9.71
N THR A 328 -3.09 -6.97 -8.66
CA THR A 328 -4.14 -7.98 -8.77
C THR A 328 -5.30 -7.53 -9.67
N ASN A 329 -5.67 -6.25 -9.60
CA ASN A 329 -6.75 -5.67 -10.42
C ASN A 329 -6.31 -5.29 -11.85
N VAL A 330 -5.01 -5.32 -12.14
CA VAL A 330 -4.41 -4.96 -13.44
C VAL A 330 -4.25 -6.19 -14.33
N LEU A 331 -4.11 -7.37 -13.74
CA LEU A 331 -3.91 -8.65 -14.45
C LEU A 331 -5.06 -9.02 -15.41
N ASN A 332 -6.26 -8.49 -15.22
CA ASN A 332 -7.44 -8.89 -16.01
C ASN A 332 -7.58 -8.17 -17.37
N TYR A 333 -6.65 -7.26 -17.75
CA TYR A 333 -6.77 -6.41 -18.94
C TYR A 333 -6.23 -7.04 -20.25
N GLY A 334 -6.26 -8.37 -20.36
CA GLY A 334 -6.22 -9.13 -21.62
C GLY A 334 -4.97 -9.01 -22.50
N THR A 335 -3.98 -8.21 -22.11
CA THR A 335 -2.74 -7.98 -22.86
C THR A 335 -1.54 -8.37 -22.01
N LYS A 336 -0.46 -8.82 -22.67
CA LYS A 336 0.86 -9.02 -22.04
C LYS A 336 1.73 -7.76 -22.10
N ASP A 337 1.20 -6.69 -22.68
CA ASP A 337 1.86 -5.40 -22.84
C ASP A 337 1.31 -4.42 -21.79
N TYR A 338 2.15 -4.11 -20.81
CA TYR A 338 1.83 -3.22 -19.70
C TYR A 338 2.50 -1.84 -19.84
N GLY A 339 2.93 -1.43 -21.04
CA GLY A 339 3.52 -0.11 -21.27
C GLY A 339 2.59 1.05 -20.85
N TRP A 340 1.29 0.90 -21.07
CA TRP A 340 0.27 1.86 -20.64
C TRP A 340 0.20 2.00 -19.11
N TYR A 341 0.36 0.88 -18.41
CA TYR A 341 0.36 0.84 -16.94
C TYR A 341 1.67 1.43 -16.40
N GLU A 342 2.80 1.10 -17.01
CA GLU A 342 4.11 1.66 -16.71
C GLU A 342 4.10 3.20 -16.80
N ARG A 343 3.59 3.76 -17.90
CA ARG A 343 3.46 5.23 -18.07
C ARG A 343 2.54 5.86 -17.04
N SER A 344 1.42 5.22 -16.74
CA SER A 344 0.44 5.73 -15.78
C SER A 344 0.98 5.70 -14.35
N MET A 345 1.62 4.61 -13.96
CA MET A 345 2.27 4.51 -12.64
C MET A 345 3.50 5.40 -12.52
N THR A 346 4.23 5.65 -13.61
CA THR A 346 5.29 6.67 -13.63
C THR A 346 4.75 8.05 -13.25
N ARG A 347 3.61 8.46 -13.81
CA ARG A 347 2.92 9.72 -13.43
C ARG A 347 2.46 9.68 -11.97
N THR A 348 1.91 8.56 -11.52
CA THR A 348 1.51 8.37 -10.12
C THR A 348 2.67 8.54 -9.14
N VAL A 349 3.81 7.91 -9.39
CA VAL A 349 4.99 8.01 -8.51
C VAL A 349 5.53 9.44 -8.50
N ASN A 350 5.60 10.11 -9.66
CA ASN A 350 6.00 11.52 -9.72
C ASN A 350 5.03 12.43 -8.95
N ARG A 351 3.73 12.17 -9.02
CA ARG A 351 2.74 12.89 -8.21
C ARG A 351 2.96 12.68 -6.71
N LEU A 352 3.30 11.46 -6.29
CA LEU A 352 3.64 11.19 -4.89
C LEU A 352 4.89 11.96 -4.45
N LYS A 353 5.91 12.07 -5.30
CA LYS A 353 7.10 12.88 -5.01
C LYS A 353 6.77 14.37 -4.85
N GLU A 354 5.81 14.90 -5.63
CA GLU A 354 5.31 16.26 -5.45
C GLU A 354 4.55 16.42 -4.11
N CYS A 355 3.72 15.43 -3.77
CA CYS A 355 2.90 15.41 -2.57
C CYS A 355 3.72 15.23 -1.28
N PHE A 356 4.78 14.42 -1.35
CA PHE A 356 5.63 14.00 -0.23
C PHE A 356 7.11 14.19 -0.57
N PRO A 357 7.61 15.45 -0.68
CA PRO A 357 8.98 15.71 -1.07
C PRO A 357 9.98 15.09 -0.08
N GLY A 358 10.97 14.36 -0.61
CA GLY A 358 12.03 13.72 0.18
C GLY A 358 11.67 12.39 0.83
N VAL A 359 10.41 11.93 0.69
CA VAL A 359 9.98 10.62 1.22
C VAL A 359 10.41 9.52 0.26
N SER A 360 11.04 8.46 0.81
CA SER A 360 11.43 7.29 0.01
C SER A 360 10.19 6.55 -0.51
N ILE A 361 10.31 5.92 -1.69
CA ILE A 361 9.22 5.15 -2.30
C ILE A 361 9.70 3.73 -2.56
N LEU A 362 8.88 2.76 -2.15
CA LEU A 362 9.06 1.33 -2.40
C LEU A 362 7.90 0.81 -3.26
N ILE A 363 8.25 0.13 -4.33
CA ILE A 363 7.30 -0.59 -5.19
C ILE A 363 7.39 -2.07 -4.85
N ILE A 364 6.25 -2.70 -4.57
CA ILE A 364 6.14 -4.14 -4.40
C ILE A 364 5.41 -4.68 -5.62
N SER A 365 6.04 -5.63 -6.32
CA SER A 365 5.44 -6.23 -7.50
C SER A 365 4.13 -6.95 -7.16
N THR A 366 3.33 -7.24 -8.18
CA THR A 366 2.26 -8.22 -8.07
C THR A 366 2.81 -9.52 -7.47
N ALA A 367 1.99 -10.15 -6.63
CA ALA A 367 2.18 -11.54 -6.25
C ALA A 367 1.98 -12.46 -7.46
N ASP A 368 2.38 -13.72 -7.33
CA ASP A 368 1.89 -14.74 -8.24
C ASP A 368 0.36 -14.89 -8.11
N LYS A 369 -0.29 -15.18 -9.23
CA LYS A 369 -1.71 -15.51 -9.34
C LYS A 369 -1.81 -16.64 -10.32
N SER A 370 -2.68 -17.62 -10.06
CA SER A 370 -2.91 -18.71 -11.00
C SER A 370 -4.27 -18.63 -11.67
N THR A 371 -4.27 -18.97 -12.96
CA THR A 371 -5.47 -19.12 -13.79
C THR A 371 -5.51 -20.54 -14.32
N LYS A 372 -6.71 -21.04 -14.60
CA LYS A 372 -6.90 -22.38 -15.15
C LYS A 372 -6.58 -22.38 -16.64
N TYR A 373 -5.59 -23.17 -17.05
CA TYR A 373 -5.28 -23.48 -18.43
C TYR A 373 -5.64 -24.94 -18.68
N ASP A 374 -6.61 -25.18 -19.56
CA ASP A 374 -7.24 -26.48 -19.78
C ASP A 374 -7.75 -27.09 -18.47
N THR A 375 -7.07 -28.09 -17.93
CA THR A 375 -7.41 -28.77 -16.67
C THR A 375 -6.51 -28.42 -15.50
N GLU A 376 -5.45 -27.64 -15.71
CA GLU A 376 -4.40 -27.38 -14.72
C GLU A 376 -4.38 -25.91 -14.30
N MET A 377 -4.17 -25.66 -13.01
CA MET A 377 -3.86 -24.32 -12.52
C MET A 377 -2.39 -24.02 -12.81
N LYS A 378 -2.12 -22.87 -13.42
CA LYS A 378 -0.75 -22.38 -13.69
C LYS A 378 -0.69 -20.89 -13.42
N THR A 379 0.52 -20.36 -13.20
CA THR A 379 0.72 -18.90 -13.14
C THR A 379 0.07 -18.23 -14.34
N ASP A 380 -0.69 -17.18 -14.07
CA ASP A 380 -1.29 -16.38 -15.12
C ASP A 380 -0.17 -15.75 -15.96
N SER A 381 -0.25 -15.94 -17.27
CA SER A 381 0.76 -15.45 -18.21
C SER A 381 0.98 -13.93 -18.19
N ALA A 382 0.10 -13.17 -17.54
CA ALA A 382 0.21 -11.74 -17.32
C ALA A 382 1.08 -11.34 -16.10
N VAL A 383 1.33 -12.26 -15.15
CA VAL A 383 2.06 -11.96 -13.90
C VAL A 383 3.49 -11.48 -14.16
N ALA A 384 4.27 -12.25 -14.93
CA ALA A 384 5.67 -11.89 -15.20
C ALA A 384 5.78 -10.58 -16.02
N PRO A 385 5.00 -10.37 -17.10
CA PRO A 385 4.98 -9.07 -17.80
C PRO A 385 4.59 -7.89 -16.90
N LEU A 386 3.61 -8.04 -16.02
CA LEU A 386 3.22 -6.98 -15.09
C LEU A 386 4.33 -6.68 -14.08
N SER A 387 4.92 -7.71 -13.47
CA SER A 387 6.06 -7.54 -12.56
C SER A 387 7.23 -6.81 -13.22
N ARG A 388 7.51 -7.11 -14.50
CA ARG A 388 8.51 -6.41 -15.31
C ARG A 388 8.17 -4.92 -15.47
N ALA A 389 6.94 -4.59 -15.88
CA ALA A 389 6.50 -3.20 -16.00
C ALA A 389 6.57 -2.45 -14.65
N GLN A 390 6.32 -3.15 -13.54
CA GLN A 390 6.47 -2.58 -12.19
C GLN A 390 7.91 -2.28 -11.83
N LYS A 391 8.84 -3.18 -12.17
CA LYS A 391 10.28 -2.93 -12.07
C LYS A 391 10.70 -1.73 -12.93
N HIS A 392 10.18 -1.61 -14.15
CA HIS A 392 10.52 -0.52 -15.06
C HIS A 392 10.14 0.86 -14.51
N TYR A 393 8.90 1.05 -14.06
CA TYR A 393 8.54 2.36 -13.51
C TYR A 393 9.28 2.62 -12.18
N ALA A 394 9.64 1.59 -11.40
CA ALA A 394 10.48 1.76 -10.23
C ALA A 394 11.87 2.31 -10.61
N LEU A 395 12.52 1.73 -11.62
CA LEU A 395 13.79 2.21 -12.17
C LEU A 395 13.70 3.64 -12.71
N ARG A 396 12.74 3.90 -13.61
CA ARG A 396 12.56 5.22 -14.25
C ARG A 396 12.32 6.34 -13.24
N THR A 397 11.66 6.01 -12.14
CA THR A 397 11.31 6.99 -11.11
C THR A 397 12.29 6.97 -9.95
N GLY A 398 13.35 6.16 -9.94
CA GLY A 398 14.27 6.06 -8.81
C GLY A 398 13.55 5.69 -7.51
N ALA A 399 12.75 4.63 -7.55
CA ALA A 399 12.08 4.03 -6.41
C ALA A 399 12.65 2.62 -6.16
N ALA A 400 12.69 2.19 -4.91
CA ALA A 400 13.11 0.83 -4.58
C ALA A 400 12.09 -0.20 -5.05
N PHE A 401 12.52 -1.45 -5.20
CA PHE A 401 11.69 -2.53 -5.73
C PHE A 401 11.83 -3.81 -4.91
N VAL A 402 10.70 -4.42 -4.56
CA VAL A 402 10.62 -5.76 -4.00
C VAL A 402 9.82 -6.64 -4.95
N ASN A 403 10.49 -7.61 -5.56
CA ASN A 403 9.87 -8.57 -6.46
C ASN A 403 9.16 -9.68 -5.68
N LEU A 404 7.94 -9.41 -5.23
CA LEU A 404 7.14 -10.36 -4.46
C LEU A 404 6.89 -11.67 -5.24
N TYR A 405 6.66 -11.58 -6.56
CA TYR A 405 6.49 -12.76 -7.42
C TYR A 405 7.68 -13.72 -7.29
N THR A 406 8.91 -13.22 -7.42
CA THR A 406 10.11 -14.04 -7.26
C THR A 406 10.29 -14.50 -5.81
N LEU A 407 10.02 -13.65 -4.80
CA LEU A 407 10.14 -14.03 -3.39
C LEU A 407 9.18 -15.15 -2.97
N MET A 408 8.02 -15.25 -3.62
CA MET A 408 7.08 -16.36 -3.40
C MET A 408 7.59 -17.69 -3.96
N GLY A 409 8.51 -17.65 -4.92
CA GLY A 409 9.05 -18.80 -5.65
C GLY A 409 8.89 -18.72 -7.16
N GLY A 410 8.31 -17.64 -7.70
CA GLY A 410 8.11 -17.46 -9.13
C GLY A 410 6.97 -18.32 -9.69
N ASP A 411 7.17 -18.86 -10.89
CA ASP A 411 6.18 -19.65 -11.63
C ASP A 411 5.63 -20.82 -10.80
N GLY A 412 4.30 -20.95 -10.76
CA GLY A 412 3.58 -21.97 -10.01
C GLY A 412 3.56 -21.78 -8.49
N SER A 413 4.14 -20.70 -7.95
CA SER A 413 4.22 -20.48 -6.51
C SER A 413 2.84 -20.31 -5.87
N MET A 414 1.88 -19.67 -6.54
CA MET A 414 0.52 -19.54 -6.03
C MET A 414 -0.21 -20.89 -5.99
N VAL A 415 -0.09 -21.74 -7.03
CA VAL A 415 -0.63 -23.11 -7.01
C VAL A 415 -0.10 -23.86 -5.79
N LYS A 416 1.22 -23.83 -5.60
CA LYS A 416 1.90 -24.41 -4.44
C LYS A 416 1.32 -23.87 -3.12
N TRP A 417 1.16 -22.56 -2.98
CA TRP A 417 0.63 -21.95 -1.76
C TRP A 417 -0.84 -22.31 -1.49
N VAL A 418 -1.64 -22.66 -2.51
CA VAL A 418 -3.03 -23.09 -2.37
C VAL A 418 -3.17 -24.59 -2.04
N GLU A 419 -2.25 -25.40 -2.56
CA GLU A 419 -2.35 -26.86 -2.53
C GLU A 419 -1.52 -27.50 -1.40
N GLU A 420 -0.48 -26.83 -0.92
CA GLU A 420 0.33 -27.32 0.20
C GLU A 420 -0.43 -27.43 1.53
N ALA A 421 0.07 -28.29 2.41
CA ALA A 421 -0.38 -28.41 3.78
C ALA A 421 0.73 -27.97 4.76
N PRO A 422 0.54 -26.88 5.52
CA PRO A 422 -0.65 -26.04 5.59
C PRO A 422 -0.72 -24.98 4.47
N ALA A 423 -1.91 -24.77 3.91
CA ALA A 423 -2.12 -23.80 2.84
C ALA A 423 -1.81 -22.37 3.29
N MET A 424 -1.28 -21.57 2.36
CA MET A 424 -0.92 -20.16 2.54
C MET A 424 -1.83 -19.22 1.71
N ALA A 425 -2.54 -19.73 0.72
CA ALA A 425 -3.48 -18.98 -0.11
C ALA A 425 -4.89 -19.61 -0.12
N ASN A 426 -5.87 -18.83 -0.56
CA ASN A 426 -7.27 -19.24 -0.69
C ASN A 426 -7.49 -20.03 -1.98
N LYS A 427 -8.58 -20.81 -2.04
CA LYS A 427 -8.93 -21.63 -3.22
C LYS A 427 -9.34 -20.82 -4.46
N ASP A 428 -9.26 -19.49 -4.40
CA ASP A 428 -9.39 -18.58 -5.54
C ASP A 428 -8.07 -18.37 -6.31
N TYR A 429 -6.97 -18.98 -5.84
CA TYR A 429 -5.63 -18.90 -6.44
C TYR A 429 -5.16 -17.48 -6.71
N THR A 430 -5.62 -16.54 -5.88
CA THR A 430 -5.27 -15.12 -5.98
C THR A 430 -4.93 -14.55 -4.61
N HIS A 431 -5.80 -14.75 -3.61
CA HIS A 431 -5.66 -14.07 -2.32
C HIS A 431 -4.98 -14.96 -1.29
N PHE A 432 -4.11 -14.35 -0.48
CA PHE A 432 -3.51 -15.04 0.66
C PHE A 432 -4.52 -15.29 1.78
N ASN A 433 -4.33 -16.38 2.53
CA ASN A 433 -4.94 -16.52 3.85
C ASN A 433 -4.03 -15.86 4.91
N PHE A 434 -4.44 -15.85 6.19
CA PHE A 434 -3.65 -15.21 7.26
C PHE A 434 -2.21 -15.75 7.39
N ARG A 435 -1.97 -17.03 7.06
CA ARG A 435 -0.64 -17.63 7.10
C ARG A 435 0.24 -17.12 5.97
N GLY A 436 -0.30 -17.09 4.74
CA GLY A 436 0.42 -16.53 3.60
C GLY A 436 0.69 -15.04 3.77
N ALA A 437 -0.30 -14.27 4.24
CA ALA A 437 -0.14 -12.85 4.50
C ALA A 437 0.99 -12.55 5.50
N ARG A 438 1.07 -13.33 6.60
CA ARG A 438 2.19 -13.24 7.55
C ARG A 438 3.53 -13.58 6.91
N LYS A 439 3.59 -14.61 6.06
CA LYS A 439 4.83 -14.99 5.35
C LYS A 439 5.29 -13.89 4.39
N VAL A 440 4.36 -13.30 3.65
CA VAL A 440 4.63 -12.14 2.78
C VAL A 440 5.11 -10.93 3.58
N ALA A 441 4.47 -10.63 4.71
CA ALA A 441 4.93 -9.58 5.61
C ALA A 441 6.38 -9.79 6.10
N ALA A 442 6.75 -11.03 6.44
CA ALA A 442 8.11 -11.39 6.81
C ALA A 442 9.09 -11.25 5.63
N MET A 443 8.70 -11.65 4.41
CA MET A 443 9.52 -11.47 3.21
C MET A 443 9.82 -9.99 2.94
N ILE A 444 8.80 -9.12 3.00
CA ILE A 444 8.95 -7.68 2.81
C ILE A 444 9.84 -7.07 3.90
N PHE A 445 9.60 -7.42 5.17
CA PHE A 445 10.42 -6.96 6.28
C PHE A 445 11.89 -7.36 6.11
N ASN A 446 12.15 -8.63 5.76
CA ASN A 446 13.51 -9.14 5.60
C ASN A 446 14.24 -8.47 4.43
N GLN A 447 13.56 -8.16 3.32
CA GLN A 447 14.17 -7.40 2.22
C GLN A 447 14.59 -5.99 2.67
N LEU A 448 13.70 -5.29 3.37
CA LEU A 448 14.01 -3.96 3.91
C LEU A 448 15.15 -4.02 4.92
N ASP A 449 15.17 -5.04 5.78
CA ASP A 449 16.21 -5.22 6.78
C ASP A 449 17.58 -5.58 6.18
N GLN A 450 17.60 -6.39 5.11
CA GLN A 450 18.84 -6.69 4.38
C GLN A 450 19.48 -5.41 3.84
N GLY A 451 18.71 -4.55 3.16
CA GLY A 451 19.23 -3.28 2.68
C GLY A 451 19.61 -2.32 3.81
N TYR A 452 18.91 -2.35 4.95
CA TYR A 452 19.28 -1.57 6.13
C TYR A 452 20.61 -2.02 6.75
N ASN A 453 20.86 -3.33 6.83
CA ASN A 453 22.13 -3.85 7.33
C ASN A 453 23.30 -3.50 6.39
N GLU A 454 23.10 -3.56 5.08
CA GLU A 454 24.09 -3.11 4.10
C GLU A 454 24.36 -1.60 4.22
N PHE A 455 23.31 -0.79 4.39
CA PHE A 455 23.44 0.64 4.68
C PHE A 455 24.33 0.91 5.90
N LYS A 456 24.18 0.15 7.00
CA LYS A 456 25.00 0.31 8.21
C LYS A 456 26.49 0.06 7.94
N GLU A 457 26.81 -0.97 7.15
CA GLU A 457 28.20 -1.24 6.77
C GLU A 457 28.79 -0.14 5.88
N LEU A 458 28.03 0.37 4.91
CA LEU A 458 28.45 1.49 4.08
C LEU A 458 28.67 2.76 4.90
N ARG A 459 27.77 3.03 5.85
CA ARG A 459 27.89 4.18 6.76
C ARG A 459 29.15 4.09 7.63
N LYS A 460 29.45 2.91 8.19
CA LYS A 460 30.64 2.70 9.01
C LYS A 460 31.93 2.95 8.21
N LYS A 461 31.99 2.50 6.95
CA LYS A 461 33.12 2.76 6.05
C LYS A 461 33.32 4.25 5.79
N ARG A 462 32.24 5.00 5.58
CA ARG A 462 32.27 6.47 5.43
C ARG A 462 32.86 7.16 6.67
N GLU A 463 32.41 6.77 7.86
CA GLU A 463 32.89 7.33 9.13
C GLU A 463 34.38 7.00 9.36
N GLY A 464 34.81 5.77 9.04
CA GLY A 464 36.23 5.38 9.10
C GLY A 464 37.12 6.20 8.16
N ALA A 465 36.71 6.39 6.90
CA ALA A 465 37.45 7.20 5.92
C ALA A 465 37.56 8.68 6.30
N TYR A 466 36.55 9.24 6.99
CA TYR A 466 36.61 10.61 7.51
C TYR A 466 37.61 10.74 8.68
N THR A 467 37.73 9.68 9.50
CA THR A 467 38.64 9.66 10.64
C THR A 467 40.10 9.55 10.17
N GLU A 468 40.38 8.64 9.22
CA GLU A 468 41.71 8.45 8.63
C GLU A 468 42.20 9.68 7.81
N SER A 469 41.29 10.41 7.15
CA SER A 469 41.66 11.64 6.42
C SER A 469 41.86 12.87 7.31
N SER A 470 41.40 12.82 8.57
CA SER A 470 41.63 13.88 9.57
C SER A 470 42.95 13.73 10.34
N GLU A 471 43.57 12.55 10.31
CA GLU A 471 44.93 12.31 10.81
C GLU A 471 45.94 12.47 9.67
N SER A 472 46.39 13.70 9.42
CA SER A 472 47.61 13.95 8.65
C SER A 472 48.84 13.66 9.53
N PRO A 473 49.97 13.17 8.97
CA PRO A 473 51.07 12.62 9.76
C PRO A 473 51.68 13.70 10.65
N ALA A 474 51.77 13.41 11.95
CA ALA A 474 52.51 14.23 12.89
C ALA A 474 53.93 14.49 12.35
N ASP A 475 54.34 15.76 12.40
CA ASP A 475 55.64 16.25 11.98
C ASP A 475 56.77 15.28 12.34
N SER A 476 57.53 14.88 11.32
CA SER A 476 58.77 14.16 11.50
C SER A 476 59.72 15.00 12.35
N ILE A 477 60.08 14.42 13.50
CA ILE A 477 61.20 14.74 14.40
C ILE A 477 62.27 15.60 13.72
N ASN A 478 62.49 16.80 14.25
CA ASN A 478 63.68 17.61 14.03
C ASN A 478 64.70 17.26 15.13
N PRO A 479 65.83 16.58 14.83
CA PRO A 479 66.92 16.46 15.77
C PRO A 479 67.91 17.59 15.46
N ASP A 480 67.92 18.65 16.25
CA ASP A 480 69.10 19.49 16.49
C ASP A 480 68.76 20.55 17.54
N ASN A 481 69.17 20.29 18.77
CA ASN A 481 69.65 21.32 19.68
C ASN A 481 70.43 20.65 20.83
N GLU A 482 71.72 20.45 20.59
CA GLU A 482 72.71 20.42 21.66
C GLU A 482 72.73 21.81 22.33
N ALA A 483 72.54 21.83 23.64
CA ALA A 483 72.91 22.98 24.48
C ALA A 483 74.00 22.52 25.47
N PRO A 484 74.97 23.39 25.80
CA PRO A 484 76.25 22.98 26.36
C PRO A 484 76.21 22.81 27.88
N GLN A 485 77.12 21.95 28.34
CA GLN A 485 77.50 21.77 29.74
C GLN A 485 78.06 23.08 30.32
N ASN A 486 77.57 23.46 31.51
CA ASN A 486 78.26 24.37 32.42
C ASN A 486 78.72 23.58 33.65
N GLU A 487 80.03 23.50 33.86
CA GLU A 487 80.67 23.44 35.18
C GLU A 487 81.67 24.60 35.26
N GLU A 488 81.64 25.28 36.41
CA GLU A 488 82.43 26.42 36.92
C GLU A 488 82.19 27.84 36.37
#